data_AF-A0A3D4CH82-F1
#
_entry.id   AF-A0A3D4CH82-F1
#
_cell.length_a   1.000
_cell.length_b   1.000
_cell.length_c   1.000
_cell.angle_alpha   90.00
_cell.angle_beta   90.00
_cell.angle_gamma   90.00
#
_symmetry.space_group_name_H-M   'P 1'
#
loop_
_entity.id
_entity.type
_entity.pdbx_description
1 polymer ?
#
loop_
_entity_poly.entity_id
_entity_poly.type
_entity_poly.pdbx_seq_one_letter_code
_entity_poly.pdbx_strand_id
1 'polypeptide(L)'
;MSLLLLFIIIALISVGLGYLSYRFLNSPAAKLSAYIVLIGLNAFVGYKIYDSIESEIKFREETERRKAIVVERLKQIREAQVVYKSRKGEYAKNFEQLTNFLRNDSIQVIYSVGDLPDSLLGQEAKAIELGIITRDTTLIPVRDTLFKQNFDMIVDSLPYIPFSGGKKFNIDAGEIESGKVKVKVFEVSASLGDIYRGLDIANKNIDTTEVLKVGSMQEATLNGNWE
;
A
#
# COMPACT_ATOMS: atom_id res chain seq x y z
N MET A 1 -5.97 5.24 29.06
CA MET A 1 -7.11 6.05 29.56
C MET A 1 -7.76 6.71 28.36
N SER A 2 -9.05 6.51 28.08
CA SER A 2 -9.69 7.16 26.93
C SER A 2 -9.76 8.67 27.14
N LEU A 3 -9.66 9.46 26.06
CA LEU A 3 -9.83 10.93 26.09
C LEU A 3 -11.15 11.36 26.77
N LEU A 4 -12.19 10.52 26.63
CA LEU A 4 -13.49 10.70 27.28
C LEU A 4 -13.41 10.62 28.82
N LEU A 5 -12.66 9.68 29.37
CA LEU A 5 -12.44 9.54 30.81
C LEU A 5 -11.67 10.74 31.38
N LEU A 6 -10.67 11.23 30.65
CA LEU A 6 -9.92 12.43 31.03
C LEU A 6 -10.82 13.68 31.06
N PHE A 7 -11.71 13.83 30.08
CA PHE A 7 -12.67 14.93 30.04
C PHE A 7 -13.63 14.91 31.25
N ILE A 8 -14.20 13.75 31.58
CA ILE A 8 -15.10 13.60 32.71
C ILE A 8 -14.38 13.98 34.02
N ILE A 9 -13.12 13.55 34.19
CA ILE A 9 -12.31 13.92 35.36
C ILE A 9 -12.08 15.43 35.42
N ILE A 10 -11.68 16.07 34.32
CA ILE A 10 -11.43 17.52 34.28
C ILE A 10 -12.71 18.32 34.54
N ALA A 11 -13.86 17.87 34.01
CA ALA A 11 -15.15 18.48 34.27
C ALA A 11 -15.52 18.37 35.75
N LEU A 12 -15.38 17.20 36.37
CA LEU A 12 -15.64 16.99 37.80
C LEU A 12 -14.72 17.85 38.69
N ILE A 13 -13.43 17.92 38.35
CA ILE A 13 -12.46 18.80 39.05
C ILE A 13 -12.87 20.27 38.90
N SER A 14 -13.28 20.70 37.71
CA SER A 14 -13.71 22.08 37.45
C SER A 14 -14.95 22.45 38.26
N VAL A 15 -15.93 21.54 38.39
CA VAL A 15 -17.10 21.74 39.25
C VAL A 15 -16.69 21.82 40.73
N GLY A 16 -15.81 20.92 41.19
CA GLY A 16 -15.30 20.93 42.56
C GLY A 16 -14.57 22.23 42.91
N LEU A 17 -13.69 22.70 42.02
CA LEU A 17 -12.98 23.98 42.16
C LEU A 17 -13.94 25.18 42.12
N GLY A 18 -14.96 25.12 41.27
CA GLY A 18 -16.04 26.11 41.25
C GLY A 18 -16.76 26.20 42.60
N TYR A 19 -17.14 25.06 43.18
CA TYR A 19 -17.77 25.00 44.50
C TYR A 19 -16.86 25.52 45.63
N LEU A 20 -15.59 25.09 45.64
CA LEU A 20 -14.61 25.53 46.64
C LEU A 20 -14.36 27.04 46.56
N SER A 21 -14.21 27.58 45.36
CA SER A 21 -14.04 29.03 45.16
C SER A 21 -15.25 29.82 45.68
N TYR A 22 -16.47 29.34 45.47
CA TYR A 22 -17.68 29.96 46.01
C TYR A 22 -17.75 29.91 47.53
N ARG A 23 -17.34 28.79 48.15
CA ARG A 23 -17.44 28.55 49.60
C ARG A 23 -16.37 29.29 50.41
N PHE A 24 -15.14 29.38 49.90
CA PHE A 24 -13.98 29.85 50.68
C PHE A 24 -13.49 31.25 50.31
N LEU A 25 -13.80 31.77 49.12
CA LEU A 25 -13.46 33.16 48.78
C LEU A 25 -14.48 34.13 49.40
N ASN A 26 -14.01 35.18 50.07
CA ASN A 26 -14.88 36.14 50.75
C ASN A 26 -15.24 37.37 49.91
N SER A 27 -14.46 37.70 48.87
CA SER A 27 -14.74 38.85 48.02
C SER A 27 -15.51 38.45 46.74
N PRO A 28 -16.57 39.19 46.35
CA PRO A 28 -17.30 38.94 45.11
C PRO A 28 -16.41 38.99 43.86
N ALA A 29 -15.43 39.91 43.85
CA ALA A 29 -14.47 40.04 42.76
C ALA A 29 -13.59 38.80 42.59
N ALA A 30 -13.10 38.19 43.68
CA ALA A 30 -12.27 36.98 43.62
C ALA A 30 -13.07 35.76 43.12
N LYS A 31 -14.35 35.65 43.50
CA LYS A 31 -15.24 34.61 42.97
C LYS A 31 -15.42 34.75 41.46
N LEU A 32 -15.71 35.97 41.00
CA LEU A 32 -15.88 36.25 39.57
C LEU A 32 -14.62 35.95 38.76
N SER A 33 -13.44 36.37 39.24
CA SER A 33 -12.17 36.06 38.56
C SER A 33 -11.90 34.56 38.50
N ALA A 34 -12.18 33.81 39.58
CA ALA A 34 -12.00 32.36 39.60
C ALA A 34 -12.90 31.67 38.56
N TYR A 35 -14.17 32.07 38.45
CA TYR A 35 -15.08 31.54 37.42
C TYR A 35 -14.61 31.85 36.00
N ILE A 36 -14.15 33.07 35.72
CA ILE A 36 -13.65 33.45 34.40
C ILE A 36 -12.43 32.59 34.02
N VAL A 37 -11.49 32.41 34.95
CA VAL A 37 -10.30 31.56 34.73
C VAL A 37 -10.71 30.11 34.48
N LEU A 38 -11.65 29.57 35.26
CA LEU A 38 -12.13 28.20 35.09
C LEU A 38 -12.84 28.01 33.73
N ILE A 39 -13.64 28.98 33.30
CA ILE A 39 -14.29 28.94 31.97
C ILE A 39 -13.24 28.97 30.87
N GLY A 40 -12.27 29.88 30.95
CA GLY A 40 -11.17 29.97 29.99
C GLY A 40 -10.34 28.69 29.90
N LEU A 41 -10.04 28.07 31.06
CA LEU A 41 -9.33 26.80 31.12
C LEU A 41 -10.13 25.66 30.48
N ASN A 42 -11.44 25.59 30.74
CA ASN A 42 -12.31 24.58 30.13
C ASN A 42 -12.41 24.75 28.62
N ALA A 43 -12.51 25.99 28.13
CA ALA A 43 -12.48 26.27 26.68
C ALA A 43 -11.15 25.84 26.04
N PHE A 44 -10.01 26.14 26.70
CA PHE A 44 -8.69 25.74 26.23
C PHE A 44 -8.52 24.20 26.18
N VAL A 45 -8.92 23.50 27.24
CA VAL A 45 -8.87 22.03 27.27
C VAL A 45 -9.80 21.43 26.22
N GLY A 46 -11.02 21.97 26.07
CA GLY A 46 -11.96 21.55 25.04
C GLY A 46 -11.38 21.66 23.63
N TYR A 47 -10.71 22.79 23.34
CA TYR A 47 -9.99 22.98 22.07
C TYR A 47 -8.88 21.94 21.87
N LYS A 48 -8.05 21.68 22.90
CA LYS A 48 -6.97 20.68 22.82
C LYS A 48 -7.47 19.26 22.58
N ILE A 49 -8.62 18.90 23.14
CA ILE A 49 -9.23 17.59 22.90
C ILE A 49 -9.73 17.49 21.46
N TYR A 50 -10.41 18.53 20.97
CA TYR A 50 -10.87 18.59 19.59
C TYR A 50 -9.69 18.45 18.60
N ASP A 51 -8.64 19.25 18.78
CA ASP A 51 -7.41 19.23 17.98
C ASP A 51 -6.72 17.85 18.03
N SER A 52 -6.67 17.21 19.20
CA SER A 52 -6.12 15.86 19.36
C SER A 52 -6.91 14.79 18.61
N ILE A 53 -8.25 14.86 18.61
CA ILE A 53 -9.09 13.90 17.89
C ILE A 53 -9.01 14.15 16.38
N GLU A 54 -9.10 15.40 15.96
CA GLU A 54 -9.05 15.79 14.55
C GLU A 54 -7.71 15.40 13.92
N SER A 55 -6.59 15.67 14.61
CA SER A 55 -5.26 15.26 14.14
C SER A 55 -5.10 13.75 14.03
N GLU A 56 -5.67 12.97 14.95
CA GLU A 56 -5.68 11.51 14.87
C GLU A 56 -6.50 10.99 13.68
N ILE A 57 -7.66 11.59 13.42
CA ILE A 57 -8.50 11.25 12.27
C ILE A 57 -7.75 11.54 10.97
N LYS A 58 -7.23 12.77 10.81
CA LYS A 58 -6.47 13.18 9.62
C LYS A 58 -5.23 12.30 9.40
N PHE A 59 -4.55 11.94 10.48
CA PHE A 59 -3.39 11.05 10.42
C PHE A 59 -3.79 9.68 9.87
N ARG A 60 -4.83 9.04 10.43
CA ARG A 60 -5.31 7.73 9.98
C ARG A 60 -5.79 7.76 8.52
N GLU A 61 -6.55 8.78 8.15
CA GLU A 61 -7.02 8.95 6.76
C GLU A 61 -5.85 9.06 5.78
N GLU A 62 -4.84 9.87 6.13
CA GLU A 62 -3.68 10.06 5.27
C GLU A 62 -2.79 8.81 5.21
N THR A 63 -2.59 8.08 6.31
CA THR A 63 -1.83 6.81 6.28
C THR A 63 -2.53 5.76 5.42
N GLU A 64 -3.85 5.59 5.57
CA GLU A 64 -4.62 4.64 4.77
C GLU A 64 -4.63 5.03 3.29
N ARG A 65 -4.79 6.32 2.98
CA ARG A 65 -4.69 6.84 1.61
C ARG A 65 -3.34 6.53 0.99
N ARG A 66 -2.24 6.85 1.70
CA ARG A 66 -0.88 6.61 1.19
C ARG A 66 -0.64 5.12 0.99
N LYS A 67 -0.98 4.30 1.98
CA LYS A 67 -0.85 2.84 1.91
C LYS A 67 -1.59 2.28 0.69
N ALA A 68 -2.84 2.67 0.46
CA ALA A 68 -3.63 2.22 -0.68
C ALA A 68 -2.95 2.55 -2.04
N ILE A 69 -2.40 3.76 -2.18
CA ILE A 69 -1.70 4.19 -3.39
C ILE A 69 -0.41 3.39 -3.61
N VAL A 70 0.36 3.11 -2.55
CA VAL A 70 1.57 2.28 -2.65
C VAL A 70 1.23 0.81 -2.93
N VAL A 71 0.17 0.27 -2.32
CA VAL A 71 -0.35 -1.08 -2.63
C VAL A 71 -0.69 -1.19 -4.11
N GLU A 72 -1.40 -0.22 -4.68
CA GLU A 72 -1.75 -0.22 -6.10
C GLU A 72 -0.50 -0.21 -6.99
N ARG A 73 0.52 0.58 -6.61
CA ARG A 73 1.81 0.57 -7.29
C ARG A 73 2.49 -0.80 -7.25
N LEU A 74 2.50 -1.46 -6.10
CA LEU A 74 3.07 -2.79 -5.94
C LEU A 74 2.30 -3.86 -6.74
N LYS A 75 0.97 -3.73 -6.87
CA LYS A 75 0.16 -4.59 -7.75
C LYS A 75 0.54 -4.42 -9.23
N GLN A 76 0.73 -3.19 -9.69
CA GLN A 76 1.23 -2.92 -11.05
C GLN A 76 2.61 -3.54 -11.28
N ILE A 77 3.51 -3.43 -10.29
CA ILE A 77 4.83 -4.05 -10.37
C ILE A 77 4.72 -5.58 -10.43
N ARG A 78 3.84 -6.18 -9.63
CA ARG A 78 3.54 -7.63 -9.66
C ARG A 78 3.07 -8.07 -11.04
N GLU A 79 2.12 -7.36 -11.64
CA GLU A 79 1.60 -7.66 -12.97
C GLU A 79 2.72 -7.60 -14.03
N ALA A 80 3.54 -6.55 -14.00
CA ALA A 80 4.70 -6.41 -14.88
C ALA A 80 5.72 -7.55 -14.70
N GLN A 81 6.00 -7.95 -13.46
CA GLN A 81 6.91 -9.06 -13.14
C GLN A 81 6.39 -10.41 -13.64
N VAL A 82 5.10 -10.68 -13.49
CA VAL A 82 4.46 -11.92 -13.98
C VAL A 82 4.58 -12.02 -15.50
N VAL A 83 4.32 -10.93 -16.22
CA VAL A 83 4.46 -10.88 -17.69
C VAL A 83 5.93 -10.94 -18.12
N TYR A 84 6.84 -10.31 -17.38
CA TYR A 84 8.27 -10.44 -17.62
C TYR A 84 8.72 -11.90 -17.53
N LYS A 85 8.31 -12.61 -16.46
CA LYS A 85 8.63 -14.02 -16.28
C LYS A 85 8.02 -14.93 -17.34
N SER A 86 6.79 -14.68 -17.78
CA SER A 86 6.18 -15.50 -18.83
C SER A 86 6.98 -15.45 -20.14
N ARG A 87 7.65 -14.32 -20.41
CA ARG A 87 8.49 -14.15 -21.60
C ARG A 87 9.94 -14.56 -21.41
N LYS A 88 10.55 -14.25 -20.26
CA LYS A 88 12.00 -14.43 -20.01
C LYS A 88 12.33 -15.69 -19.21
N GLY A 89 11.34 -16.35 -18.62
CA GLY A 89 11.52 -17.53 -17.77
C GLY A 89 11.98 -17.21 -16.33
N GLU A 90 12.28 -15.95 -16.02
CA GLU A 90 12.67 -15.46 -14.71
C GLU A 90 12.12 -14.07 -14.44
N TYR A 91 12.13 -13.62 -13.18
CA TYR A 91 11.70 -12.27 -12.82
C TYR A 91 12.82 -11.24 -13.04
N ALA A 92 12.44 -9.98 -13.27
CA ALA A 92 13.39 -8.89 -13.43
C ALA A 92 14.05 -8.55 -12.08
N LYS A 93 15.38 -8.48 -12.05
CA LYS A 93 16.16 -8.18 -10.84
C LYS A 93 16.19 -6.70 -10.49
N ASN A 94 15.85 -5.82 -11.43
CA ASN A 94 15.87 -4.39 -11.22
C ASN A 94 14.87 -3.68 -12.15
N PHE A 95 14.60 -2.42 -11.84
CA PHE A 95 13.67 -1.61 -12.62
C PHE A 95 14.16 -1.27 -14.02
N GLU A 96 15.47 -1.26 -14.29
CA GLU A 96 15.99 -1.03 -15.64
C GLU A 96 15.58 -2.18 -16.58
N GLN A 97 15.78 -3.43 -16.14
CA GLN A 97 15.32 -4.62 -16.87
C GLN A 97 13.81 -4.60 -17.07
N LEU A 98 13.06 -4.32 -16.00
CA LEU A 98 11.60 -4.34 -16.04
C LEU A 98 11.05 -3.26 -16.97
N THR A 99 11.52 -2.02 -16.85
CA THR A 99 11.05 -0.90 -17.68
C THR A 99 11.48 -1.03 -19.14
N ASN A 100 12.70 -1.51 -19.41
CA ASN A 100 13.16 -1.80 -20.78
C ASN A 100 12.26 -2.85 -21.44
N PHE A 101 11.95 -3.94 -20.73
CA PHE A 101 11.03 -4.96 -21.22
C PHE A 101 9.64 -4.40 -21.55
N LEU A 102 9.06 -3.61 -20.63
CA LEU A 102 7.74 -3.02 -20.83
C LEU A 102 7.71 -2.14 -22.10
N ARG A 103 8.77 -1.36 -22.34
CA ARG A 103 8.83 -0.38 -23.45
C ARG A 103 9.15 -1.00 -24.80
N ASN A 104 10.05 -1.98 -24.83
CA ASN A 104 10.73 -2.40 -26.05
C ASN A 104 10.46 -3.86 -26.45
N ASP A 105 9.84 -4.67 -25.58
CA ASP A 105 9.61 -6.09 -25.83
C ASP A 105 8.15 -6.38 -26.23
N SER A 106 7.92 -7.65 -26.60
CA SER A 106 6.61 -8.19 -26.98
C SER A 106 6.36 -9.52 -26.28
N ILE A 107 5.07 -9.80 -26.05
CA ILE A 107 4.61 -11.06 -25.49
C ILE A 107 4.05 -11.95 -26.61
N GLN A 108 4.21 -13.26 -26.45
CA GLN A 108 3.61 -14.25 -27.34
C GLN A 108 2.17 -14.49 -26.91
N VAL A 109 1.24 -14.23 -27.83
CA VAL A 109 -0.17 -14.62 -27.67
C VAL A 109 -0.44 -15.78 -28.62
N ILE A 110 -0.86 -16.90 -28.04
CA ILE A 110 -1.16 -18.14 -28.77
C ILE A 110 -2.66 -18.18 -29.02
N TYR A 111 -3.03 -18.18 -30.30
CA TYR A 111 -4.40 -18.38 -30.75
C TYR A 111 -4.55 -19.82 -31.26
N SER A 112 -5.69 -20.43 -30.96
CA SER A 112 -6.09 -21.69 -31.61
C SER A 112 -7.16 -21.34 -32.65
N VAL A 113 -6.91 -21.71 -33.90
CA VAL A 113 -7.83 -21.52 -35.02
C VAL A 113 -8.40 -22.89 -35.40
N GLY A 114 -9.73 -23.01 -35.40
CA GLY A 114 -10.44 -24.27 -35.68
C GLY A 114 -11.28 -24.74 -34.48
N ASP A 115 -12.35 -25.48 -34.76
CA ASP A 115 -13.22 -26.06 -33.72
C ASP A 115 -12.77 -27.49 -33.41
N LEU A 116 -12.45 -27.76 -32.14
CA LEU A 116 -12.11 -29.10 -31.69
C LEU A 116 -13.39 -29.97 -31.67
N PRO A 117 -13.50 -31.03 -32.48
CA PRO A 117 -14.67 -31.89 -32.47
C PRO A 117 -14.74 -32.66 -31.14
N ASP A 118 -15.96 -32.94 -30.66
CA ASP A 118 -16.18 -33.69 -29.41
C ASP A 118 -15.46 -35.05 -29.38
N SER A 119 -15.29 -35.68 -30.56
CA SER A 119 -14.56 -36.95 -30.72
C SER A 119 -13.06 -36.86 -30.43
N LEU A 120 -12.49 -35.65 -30.41
CA LEU A 120 -11.08 -35.37 -30.17
C LEU A 120 -10.85 -34.55 -28.89
N LEU A 121 -11.87 -34.40 -28.04
CA LEU A 121 -11.71 -33.80 -26.71
C LEU A 121 -10.64 -34.58 -25.90
N GLY A 122 -9.67 -33.85 -25.35
CA GLY A 122 -8.50 -34.42 -24.68
C GLY A 122 -7.41 -34.98 -25.62
N GLN A 123 -7.60 -34.93 -26.94
CA GLN A 123 -6.63 -35.37 -27.96
C GLN A 123 -6.14 -34.19 -28.82
N GLU A 124 -5.87 -33.05 -28.19
CA GLU A 124 -5.48 -31.79 -28.85
C GLU A 124 -4.23 -31.95 -29.73
N ALA A 125 -3.23 -32.72 -29.31
CA ALA A 125 -2.04 -32.98 -30.11
C ALA A 125 -2.35 -33.66 -31.45
N LYS A 126 -3.29 -34.60 -31.45
CA LYS A 126 -3.76 -35.29 -32.65
C LYS A 126 -4.62 -34.39 -33.53
N ALA A 127 -5.43 -33.52 -32.92
CA ALA A 127 -6.19 -32.52 -33.66
C ALA A 127 -5.29 -31.47 -34.34
N ILE A 128 -4.14 -31.13 -33.75
CA ILE A 128 -3.11 -30.30 -34.39
C ILE A 128 -2.45 -31.04 -35.56
N GLU A 129 -2.05 -32.30 -35.37
CA GLU A 129 -1.42 -33.13 -36.41
C GLU A 129 -2.34 -33.34 -37.62
N LEU A 130 -3.64 -33.50 -37.36
CA LEU A 130 -4.68 -33.63 -38.40
C LEU A 130 -5.07 -32.29 -39.05
N GLY A 131 -4.51 -31.16 -38.61
CA GLY A 131 -4.84 -29.82 -39.12
C GLY A 131 -6.24 -29.32 -38.77
N ILE A 132 -6.91 -29.96 -37.82
CA ILE A 132 -8.27 -29.61 -37.35
C ILE A 132 -8.23 -28.35 -36.49
N ILE A 133 -7.15 -28.21 -35.70
CA ILE A 133 -6.83 -26.99 -34.96
C ILE A 133 -5.41 -26.55 -35.33
N THR A 134 -5.21 -25.27 -35.62
CA THR A 134 -3.89 -24.66 -35.86
C THR A 134 -3.56 -23.73 -34.73
N ARG A 135 -2.33 -23.79 -34.20
CA ARG A 135 -1.85 -22.82 -33.21
C ARG A 135 -1.02 -21.74 -33.89
N ASP A 136 -1.58 -20.55 -33.98
CA ASP A 136 -0.86 -19.37 -34.45
C ASP A 136 -0.34 -18.57 -33.26
N THR A 137 0.94 -18.21 -33.30
CA THR A 137 1.57 -17.37 -32.28
C THR A 137 1.84 -16.00 -32.88
N THR A 138 1.25 -14.97 -32.30
CA THR A 138 1.51 -13.57 -32.68
C THR A 138 2.27 -12.86 -31.57
N LEU A 139 3.20 -12.01 -31.94
CA LEU A 139 3.88 -11.11 -31.01
C LEU A 139 3.09 -9.82 -30.88
N ILE A 140 2.68 -9.50 -29.66
CA ILE A 140 2.01 -8.23 -29.34
C ILE A 140 2.93 -7.42 -28.44
N PRO A 141 3.18 -6.13 -28.73
CA PRO A 141 3.97 -5.27 -27.84
C PRO A 141 3.42 -5.30 -26.42
N VAL A 142 4.31 -5.31 -25.42
CA VAL A 142 3.89 -5.37 -24.01
C VAL A 142 3.00 -4.18 -23.66
N ARG A 143 3.33 -2.99 -24.18
CA ARG A 143 2.54 -1.75 -24.07
C ARG A 143 1.10 -1.86 -24.57
N ASP A 144 0.82 -2.75 -25.50
CA ASP A 144 -0.52 -2.94 -26.06
C ASP A 144 -1.32 -3.99 -25.26
N THR A 145 -0.69 -4.60 -24.26
CA THR A 145 -1.31 -5.58 -23.35
C THR A 145 -1.46 -5.03 -21.95
N LEU A 146 -0.37 -4.56 -21.35
CA LEU A 146 -0.36 -3.99 -19.99
C LEU A 146 -0.57 -2.49 -20.01
N PHE A 147 -1.31 -1.97 -19.02
CA PHE A 147 -1.45 -0.54 -18.75
C PHE A 147 -1.92 0.32 -19.94
N LYS A 148 -2.70 -0.25 -20.88
CA LYS A 148 -3.05 0.35 -22.18
C LYS A 148 -3.47 1.82 -22.14
N GLN A 149 -4.21 2.23 -21.11
CA GLN A 149 -4.75 3.59 -21.00
C GLN A 149 -3.72 4.62 -20.51
N ASN A 150 -2.77 4.22 -19.66
CA ASN A 150 -1.88 5.14 -18.95
C ASN A 150 -0.42 4.62 -18.94
N PHE A 151 -0.01 3.95 -20.02
CA PHE A 151 1.21 3.16 -20.07
C PHE A 151 2.44 3.98 -19.67
N ASP A 152 2.71 5.09 -20.36
CA ASP A 152 3.90 5.91 -20.10
C ASP A 152 3.92 6.45 -18.67
N MET A 153 2.79 6.97 -18.19
CA MET A 153 2.65 7.47 -16.82
C MET A 153 2.96 6.39 -15.79
N ILE A 154 2.42 5.17 -15.97
CA ILE A 154 2.63 4.05 -15.05
C ILE A 154 4.08 3.60 -15.09
N VAL A 155 4.65 3.37 -16.28
CA VAL A 155 6.02 2.86 -16.46
C VAL A 155 7.06 3.84 -15.95
N ASP A 156 6.90 5.15 -16.20
CA ASP A 156 7.84 6.17 -15.72
C ASP A 156 7.87 6.29 -14.20
N SER A 157 6.71 6.12 -13.57
CA SER A 157 6.59 6.20 -12.11
C SER A 157 6.78 4.86 -11.40
N LEU A 158 6.87 3.75 -12.14
CA LEU A 158 6.94 2.39 -11.61
C LEU A 158 8.08 2.18 -10.59
N PRO A 159 9.30 2.72 -10.81
CA PRO A 159 10.40 2.53 -9.87
C PRO A 159 10.23 3.29 -8.55
N TYR A 160 9.36 4.30 -8.49
CA TYR A 160 9.35 5.31 -7.42
C TYR A 160 8.26 5.06 -6.39
N ILE A 161 8.62 5.18 -5.11
CA ILE A 161 7.70 5.09 -3.99
C ILE A 161 6.90 6.39 -3.92
N PRO A 162 5.56 6.36 -4.02
CA PRO A 162 4.72 7.54 -3.83
C PRO A 162 5.01 8.24 -2.49
N PHE A 163 4.96 9.58 -2.44
CA PHE A 163 5.17 10.42 -1.24
C PHE A 163 6.57 10.39 -0.62
N SER A 164 7.49 9.57 -1.12
CA SER A 164 8.82 9.39 -0.54
C SER A 164 9.85 10.47 -0.87
N GLY A 165 9.49 11.45 -1.71
CA GLY A 165 10.43 12.46 -2.22
C GLY A 165 11.39 11.91 -3.28
N GLY A 166 10.95 10.92 -4.06
CA GLY A 166 11.72 10.36 -5.19
C GLY A 166 12.58 9.14 -4.86
N LYS A 167 12.39 8.52 -3.68
CA LYS A 167 13.01 7.22 -3.40
C LYS A 167 12.40 6.13 -4.28
N LYS A 168 13.21 5.11 -4.58
CA LYS A 168 12.80 3.96 -5.37
C LYS A 168 12.46 2.77 -4.47
N PHE A 169 11.58 1.90 -4.94
CA PHE A 169 11.35 0.61 -4.28
C PHE A 169 12.63 -0.21 -4.28
N ASN A 170 12.81 -1.03 -3.25
CA ASN A 170 13.76 -2.12 -3.31
C ASN A 170 13.18 -3.23 -4.20
N ILE A 171 14.01 -3.86 -5.02
CA ILE A 171 13.62 -4.90 -5.97
C ILE A 171 14.73 -5.94 -6.02
N ASP A 172 14.36 -7.21 -5.94
CA ASP A 172 15.26 -8.33 -6.15
C ASP A 172 14.52 -9.51 -6.80
N ALA A 173 15.27 -10.37 -7.46
CA ALA A 173 14.77 -11.60 -8.06
C ALA A 173 15.84 -12.70 -8.09
N GLY A 174 15.39 -13.94 -7.94
CA GLY A 174 16.28 -15.09 -7.87
C GLY A 174 15.55 -16.42 -7.94
N GLU A 175 16.18 -17.43 -7.37
CA GLU A 175 15.65 -18.78 -7.25
C GLU A 175 15.75 -19.25 -5.81
N ILE A 176 14.74 -19.96 -5.35
CA ILE A 176 14.75 -20.68 -4.08
C ILE A 176 14.47 -22.16 -4.33
N GLU A 177 14.92 -23.00 -3.41
CA GLU A 177 14.55 -24.41 -3.38
C GLU A 177 13.28 -24.60 -2.55
N SER A 178 12.21 -25.02 -3.22
CA SER A 178 10.96 -25.41 -2.56
C SER A 178 10.84 -26.94 -2.63
N GLY A 179 11.30 -27.62 -1.59
CA GLY A 179 11.43 -29.07 -1.58
C GLY A 179 12.54 -29.55 -2.52
N LYS A 180 12.18 -30.17 -3.65
CA LYS A 180 13.13 -30.65 -4.68
C LYS A 180 13.09 -29.83 -5.98
N VAL A 181 12.30 -28.76 -6.02
CA VAL A 181 12.07 -27.95 -7.22
C VAL A 181 12.67 -26.56 -7.02
N LYS A 182 13.43 -26.10 -8.00
CA LYS A 182 13.90 -24.71 -8.05
C LYS A 182 12.79 -23.81 -8.58
N VAL A 183 12.40 -22.82 -7.80
CA VAL A 183 11.32 -21.89 -8.13
C VAL A 183 11.87 -20.49 -8.24
N LYS A 184 11.59 -19.84 -9.37
CA LYS A 184 11.90 -18.43 -9.60
C LYS A 184 11.02 -17.58 -8.68
N VAL A 185 11.62 -16.62 -7.99
CA VAL A 185 10.94 -15.70 -7.06
C VAL A 185 11.42 -14.27 -7.24
N PHE A 186 10.66 -13.33 -6.72
CA PHE A 186 11.00 -11.91 -6.67
C PHE A 186 10.44 -11.30 -5.40
N GLU A 187 11.03 -10.20 -4.97
CA GLU A 187 10.47 -9.34 -3.92
C GLU A 187 10.61 -7.88 -4.34
N VAL A 188 9.55 -7.12 -4.13
CA VAL A 188 9.59 -5.66 -4.24
C VAL A 188 9.02 -5.06 -2.97
N SER A 189 9.74 -4.12 -2.35
CA SER A 189 9.39 -3.60 -1.04
C SER A 189 9.69 -2.11 -0.87
N ALA A 190 8.95 -1.49 0.06
CA ALA A 190 9.17 -0.12 0.52
C ALA A 190 8.97 -0.05 2.04
N SER A 191 9.83 0.70 2.73
CA SER A 191 9.70 0.90 4.18
C SER A 191 8.51 1.80 4.51
N LEU A 192 7.83 1.55 5.63
CA LEU A 192 6.77 2.44 6.12
C LEU A 192 7.30 3.84 6.39
N GLY A 193 8.57 3.97 6.82
CA GLY A 193 9.23 5.28 6.97
C GLY A 193 9.28 6.09 5.67
N ASP A 194 9.49 5.44 4.53
CA ASP A 194 9.51 6.11 3.22
C ASP A 194 8.11 6.45 2.72
N ILE A 195 7.13 5.57 2.95
CA ILE A 195 5.73 5.77 2.56
C ILE A 195 5.10 6.92 3.36
N TYR A 196 5.37 6.97 4.67
CA TYR A 196 4.83 7.97 5.59
C TYR A 196 5.77 9.16 5.80
N ARG A 197 6.74 9.36 4.90
CA ARG A 197 7.66 10.49 4.96
C ARG A 197 6.89 11.82 5.09
N GLY A 198 7.30 12.62 6.07
CA GLY A 198 6.70 13.93 6.34
C GLY A 198 5.41 13.90 7.16
N LEU A 199 4.95 12.73 7.61
CA LEU A 199 3.89 12.63 8.62
C LEU A 199 4.48 12.64 10.03
N ASP A 200 3.73 13.18 10.99
CA ASP A 200 4.10 13.13 12.41
C ASP A 200 3.78 11.73 12.98
N ILE A 201 4.78 10.86 12.95
CA ILE A 201 4.68 9.45 13.37
C ILE A 201 5.28 9.18 14.76
N ALA A 202 5.91 10.17 15.40
CA ALA A 202 6.75 9.98 16.60
C ALA A 202 5.97 9.36 17.79
N ASN A 203 4.66 9.59 17.85
CA ASN A 203 3.78 9.10 18.92
C ASN A 203 2.68 8.14 18.41
N LYS A 204 2.86 7.55 17.21
CA LYS A 204 1.81 6.79 16.52
C LYS A 204 2.00 5.28 16.55
N ASN A 205 2.94 4.76 17.34
CA ASN A 205 3.26 3.32 17.43
C ASN A 205 3.47 2.65 16.05
N ILE A 206 4.05 3.38 15.09
CA ILE A 206 4.39 2.85 13.77
C ILE A 206 5.87 2.45 13.78
N ASP A 207 6.14 1.18 13.51
CA ASP A 207 7.50 0.73 13.23
C ASP A 207 7.88 1.13 11.79
N THR A 208 8.74 2.13 11.66
CA THR A 208 9.21 2.63 10.36
C THR A 208 10.06 1.63 9.58
N THR A 209 10.57 0.60 10.26
CA THR A 209 11.42 -0.44 9.66
C THR A 209 10.59 -1.54 9.00
N GLU A 210 9.31 -1.67 9.36
CA GLU A 210 8.39 -2.54 8.64
C GLU A 210 8.29 -2.13 7.17
N VAL A 211 8.06 -3.13 6.32
CA VAL A 211 7.98 -2.94 4.88
C VAL A 211 6.63 -3.36 4.35
N LEU A 212 6.11 -2.59 3.40
CA LEU A 212 5.04 -3.03 2.52
C LEU A 212 5.70 -3.73 1.33
N LYS A 213 5.34 -4.99 1.05
CA LYS A 213 6.04 -5.80 0.07
C LYS A 213 5.14 -6.74 -0.72
N VAL A 214 5.60 -7.08 -1.91
CA VAL A 214 4.98 -8.05 -2.82
C VAL A 214 5.99 -9.10 -3.26
N GLY A 215 5.55 -10.35 -3.28
CA GLY A 215 6.44 -11.48 -3.46
C GLY A 215 7.30 -11.76 -2.22
N SER A 216 8.28 -12.64 -2.38
CA SER A 216 9.22 -13.03 -1.32
C SER A 216 10.48 -13.62 -1.94
N MET A 217 11.64 -13.30 -1.37
CA MET A 217 12.90 -13.97 -1.71
C MET A 217 13.11 -15.27 -0.92
N GLN A 218 12.18 -15.64 -0.04
CA GLN A 218 12.25 -16.85 0.80
C GLN A 218 11.16 -17.86 0.47
N GLU A 219 10.05 -17.42 -0.13
CA GLU A 219 8.88 -18.25 -0.39
C GLU A 219 8.38 -18.06 -1.83
N ALA A 220 7.81 -19.13 -2.41
CA ALA A 220 7.25 -19.10 -3.75
C ALA A 220 5.86 -18.46 -3.75
N THR A 221 5.80 -17.16 -3.46
CA THR A 221 4.55 -16.37 -3.40
C THR A 221 4.63 -15.15 -4.31
N LEU A 222 3.46 -14.72 -4.80
CA LEU A 222 3.27 -13.46 -5.52
C LEU A 222 2.45 -12.47 -4.69
N ASN A 223 2.00 -12.87 -3.51
CA ASN A 223 1.06 -12.11 -2.70
C ASN A 223 1.74 -10.91 -2.05
N GLY A 224 0.92 -9.94 -1.67
CA GLY A 224 1.35 -8.80 -0.88
C GLY A 224 1.13 -9.07 0.61
N ASN A 225 1.92 -8.48 1.49
CA ASN A 225 1.70 -8.59 2.94
C ASN A 225 0.54 -7.72 3.48
N TRP A 226 -0.35 -7.28 2.60
CA TRP A 226 -1.58 -6.53 2.90
C TRP A 226 -2.86 -7.30 2.52
N GLU A 227 -2.71 -8.47 1.89
CA GLU A 227 -3.80 -9.40 1.56
C GLU A 227 -4.11 -10.29 2.77
#